data_AF-A0A950PGJ4-F1
#
_entry.id   AF-A0A950PGJ4-F1
#
_cell.length_a   1.000
_cell.length_b   1.000
_cell.length_c   1.000
_cell.angle_alpha   90.00
_cell.angle_beta   90.00
_cell.angle_gamma   90.00
#
_symmetry.space_group_name_H-M   'P 1'
#
loop_
_entity.id
_entity.type
_entity.pdbx_description
1 polymer ?
#
loop_
_entity_poly.entity_id
_entity_poly.type
_entity_poly.pdbx_seq_one_letter_code
_entity_poly.pdbx_strand_id
1 'polypeptide(L)'
;RKVPAAAANDPDTARFAVWYDVLGLDSDYDYDPVWAKCVELGIAPTFHSASSNQGLRLSPTNFTYNHIGHFAAAGHATAKAIFLGGVTRRFSELRFAFLEGGVGWACQLFGDLIEHWERRGAPALERMKPEKLDRKLLMSMVEKYRYDDIAEALRARDGWPAPDTQDLTGNRAELDDFAACKITKKQDWIDLYANPFYFGCEADDRMNASAFGKGNPFGAKLNAIFSSDIGHFDVIDFRDPLPEAHELVEKGLITDDDFRDFVFANSVRLWGTQNPRFFEGTRVAKEAAAVLNRPAIKAAAD
;
A
#
# COMPACT_ATOMS: atom_id res chain seq x y z
N ARG A 1 9.27 -5.24 -16.21
CA ARG A 1 9.73 -5.50 -17.59
C ARG A 1 11.24 -5.28 -17.73
N LYS A 2 11.97 -6.19 -18.41
CA LYS A 2 13.39 -5.98 -18.78
C LYS A 2 13.54 -4.73 -19.66
N VAL A 3 14.53 -3.89 -19.38
CA VAL A 3 14.88 -2.75 -20.25
C VAL A 3 15.43 -3.31 -21.56
N PRO A 4 14.84 -3.04 -22.73
CA PRO A 4 15.29 -3.62 -24.00
C PRO A 4 16.77 -3.36 -24.29
N ALA A 5 17.29 -2.20 -23.90
CA ALA A 5 18.70 -1.85 -24.04
C ALA A 5 19.64 -2.68 -23.13
N ALA A 6 19.15 -3.24 -22.01
CA ALA A 6 19.96 -4.09 -21.13
C ALA A 6 20.14 -5.51 -21.69
N ALA A 7 19.25 -5.97 -22.58
CA ALA A 7 19.43 -7.25 -23.28
C ALA A 7 20.59 -7.22 -24.30
N ALA A 8 21.09 -6.04 -24.66
CA ALA A 8 22.18 -5.83 -25.60
C ALA A 8 23.57 -5.82 -24.96
N ASN A 9 23.67 -5.78 -23.62
CA ASN A 9 24.93 -5.65 -22.90
C ASN A 9 25.28 -6.93 -22.14
N ASP A 10 26.60 -7.10 -21.92
CA ASP A 10 27.26 -8.32 -21.48
C ASP A 10 26.66 -8.96 -20.20
N PRO A 11 26.93 -10.26 -19.95
CA PRO A 11 26.38 -11.00 -18.80
C PRO A 11 26.56 -10.31 -17.45
N ASP A 12 27.64 -9.56 -17.23
CA ASP A 12 27.87 -8.85 -15.97
C ASP A 12 26.89 -7.68 -15.79
N THR A 13 26.61 -6.93 -16.87
CA THR A 13 25.63 -5.83 -16.86
C THR A 13 24.20 -6.34 -16.62
N ALA A 14 23.84 -7.50 -17.21
CA ALA A 14 22.52 -8.10 -17.06
C ALA A 14 22.17 -8.46 -15.61
N ARG A 15 23.18 -8.71 -14.76
CA ARG A 15 22.99 -9.01 -13.32
C ARG A 15 22.55 -7.80 -12.52
N PHE A 16 22.81 -6.59 -13.01
CA PHE A 16 22.45 -5.34 -12.34
C PHE A 16 21.20 -4.68 -12.94
N ALA A 17 20.83 -5.03 -14.17
CA ALA A 17 19.61 -4.57 -14.83
C ALA A 17 18.40 -5.47 -14.53
N VAL A 18 18.12 -5.67 -13.24
CA VAL A 18 17.03 -6.55 -12.78
C VAL A 18 15.75 -5.75 -12.51
N TRP A 19 14.63 -6.34 -12.90
CA TRP A 19 13.29 -5.88 -12.52
C TRP A 19 12.63 -6.99 -11.71
N TYR A 20 12.07 -6.63 -10.56
CA TYR A 20 11.38 -7.56 -9.67
C TYR A 20 9.89 -7.53 -9.95
N ASP A 21 9.32 -8.71 -10.16
CA ASP A 21 7.88 -8.86 -10.30
C ASP A 21 7.20 -8.71 -8.93
N VAL A 22 6.18 -7.87 -8.89
CA VAL A 22 5.42 -7.49 -7.70
C VAL A 22 3.95 -7.96 -7.78
N LEU A 23 3.67 -8.90 -8.69
CA LEU A 23 2.46 -9.73 -8.67
C LEU A 23 1.14 -8.94 -8.82
N GLY A 24 1.11 -7.89 -9.65
CA GLY A 24 -0.15 -7.15 -9.82
C GLY A 24 -0.12 -5.98 -10.79
N LEU A 25 1.06 -5.39 -11.01
CA LEU A 25 1.23 -4.24 -11.91
C LEU A 25 2.45 -4.47 -12.81
N ASP A 26 2.25 -4.26 -14.12
CA ASP A 26 3.29 -4.34 -15.15
C ASP A 26 4.12 -5.65 -15.17
N SER A 27 3.50 -6.76 -14.75
CA SER A 27 4.08 -8.09 -14.86
C SER A 27 4.07 -8.61 -16.29
N ASP A 28 5.09 -9.41 -16.62
CA ASP A 28 5.14 -10.19 -17.85
C ASP A 28 4.14 -11.37 -17.81
N TYR A 29 3.56 -11.68 -16.64
CA TYR A 29 2.59 -12.75 -16.42
C TYR A 29 1.22 -12.21 -15.99
N ASP A 30 0.17 -12.94 -16.37
CA ASP A 30 -1.17 -12.76 -15.81
C ASP A 30 -1.32 -13.59 -14.53
N TYR A 31 -1.49 -12.92 -13.39
CA TYR A 31 -1.69 -13.55 -12.08
C TYR A 31 -3.18 -13.74 -11.73
N ASP A 32 -4.13 -13.27 -12.55
CA ASP A 32 -5.56 -13.48 -12.30
C ASP A 32 -5.92 -14.98 -12.10
N PRO A 33 -5.32 -15.96 -12.81
CA PRO A 33 -5.52 -17.38 -12.51
C PRO A 33 -5.06 -17.80 -11.11
N VAL A 34 -4.00 -17.18 -10.57
CA VAL A 34 -3.53 -17.45 -9.20
C VAL A 34 -4.53 -16.89 -8.19
N TRP A 35 -4.98 -15.65 -8.38
CA TRP A 35 -5.98 -15.02 -7.52
C TRP A 35 -7.32 -15.77 -7.53
N ALA A 36 -7.78 -16.17 -8.71
CA ALA A 36 -8.97 -17.01 -8.87
C ALA A 36 -8.83 -18.33 -8.11
N LYS A 37 -7.64 -18.96 -8.16
CA LYS A 37 -7.40 -20.21 -7.44
C LYS A 37 -7.37 -20.02 -5.92
N CYS A 38 -6.84 -18.90 -5.43
CA CYS A 38 -6.91 -18.54 -4.00
C CYS A 38 -8.37 -18.38 -3.53
N VAL A 39 -9.22 -17.75 -4.34
CA VAL A 39 -10.67 -17.66 -4.07
C VAL A 39 -11.28 -19.06 -4.02
N GLU A 40 -11.07 -19.88 -5.07
CA GLU A 40 -11.62 -21.23 -5.17
C GLU A 40 -11.27 -22.12 -3.97
N LEU A 41 -10.01 -22.03 -3.51
CA LEU A 41 -9.50 -22.86 -2.42
C LEU A 41 -9.75 -22.28 -1.03
N GLY A 42 -10.27 -21.05 -0.92
CA GLY A 42 -10.42 -20.39 0.37
C GLY A 42 -9.08 -20.10 1.04
N ILE A 43 -8.07 -19.65 0.29
CA ILE A 43 -6.72 -19.33 0.78
C ILE A 43 -6.45 -17.82 0.67
N ALA A 44 -6.04 -17.22 1.79
CA ALA A 44 -5.63 -15.83 1.85
C ALA A 44 -4.16 -15.74 1.44
N PRO A 45 -3.78 -15.01 0.37
CA PRO A 45 -2.39 -14.89 -0.02
C PRO A 45 -1.60 -14.08 1.02
N THR A 46 -0.51 -14.66 1.53
CA THR A 46 0.40 -13.99 2.46
C THR A 46 1.78 -13.82 1.81
N PHE A 47 2.40 -12.67 2.04
CA PHE A 47 3.66 -12.29 1.42
C PHE A 47 4.73 -12.08 2.49
N HIS A 48 5.83 -12.80 2.32
CA HIS A 48 7.06 -12.65 3.09
C HIS A 48 8.22 -12.57 2.12
N SER A 49 8.89 -11.43 2.06
CA SER A 49 9.98 -11.18 1.12
C SER A 49 10.89 -10.07 1.63
N ALA A 50 12.19 -10.26 1.51
CA ALA A 50 13.19 -9.31 1.96
C ALA A 50 13.66 -8.42 0.82
N SER A 51 13.81 -7.11 1.07
CA SER A 51 14.52 -6.19 0.17
C SER A 51 15.98 -5.92 0.61
N SER A 52 16.53 -6.75 1.51
CA SER A 52 17.92 -6.60 1.97
C SER A 52 18.86 -6.90 0.80
N ASN A 53 19.99 -6.20 0.71
CA ASN A 53 20.88 -6.21 -0.44
C ASN A 53 20.26 -5.68 -1.75
N GLN A 54 19.22 -4.83 -1.67
CA GLN A 54 18.60 -4.18 -2.82
C GLN A 54 18.48 -2.67 -2.61
N GLY A 55 18.56 -1.91 -3.71
CA GLY A 55 18.40 -0.45 -3.70
C GLY A 55 19.42 0.24 -2.78
N LEU A 56 18.94 1.03 -1.82
CA LEU A 56 19.80 1.74 -0.87
C LEU A 56 20.29 0.86 0.30
N ARG A 57 20.02 -0.46 0.31
CA ARG A 57 20.33 -1.40 1.42
C ARG A 57 21.56 -2.27 1.14
N LEU A 58 22.68 -1.62 0.82
CA LEU A 58 23.91 -2.26 0.34
C LEU A 58 25.14 -1.97 1.21
N SER A 59 24.94 -1.67 2.50
CA SER A 59 26.09 -1.44 3.39
C SER A 59 26.89 -2.74 3.55
N PRO A 60 28.19 -2.76 3.21
CA PRO A 60 29.00 -3.98 3.33
C PRO A 60 29.34 -4.33 4.78
N THR A 61 29.13 -3.40 5.72
CA THR A 61 29.62 -3.50 7.10
C THR A 61 28.54 -3.31 8.15
N ASN A 62 27.32 -2.89 7.78
CA ASN A 62 26.27 -2.58 8.74
C ASN A 62 24.98 -3.36 8.43
N PHE A 63 24.78 -4.44 9.19
CA PHE A 63 23.57 -5.26 9.12
C PHE A 63 22.31 -4.43 9.37
N THR A 64 22.27 -3.64 10.44
CA THR A 64 21.10 -2.86 10.85
C THR A 64 20.64 -1.90 9.76
N TYR A 65 21.56 -1.23 9.07
CA TYR A 65 21.25 -0.38 7.93
C TYR A 65 20.56 -1.15 6.79
N ASN A 66 21.00 -2.39 6.53
CA ASN A 66 20.38 -3.23 5.50
C ASN A 66 19.06 -3.87 5.98
N HIS A 67 18.95 -4.16 7.28
CA HIS A 67 17.83 -4.85 7.90
C HIS A 67 16.62 -3.93 8.10
N ILE A 68 16.78 -2.78 8.77
CA ILE A 68 15.63 -1.93 9.17
C ILE A 68 14.75 -1.56 7.97
N GLY A 69 13.49 -2.00 8.00
CA GLY A 69 12.47 -1.68 6.99
C GLY A 69 12.61 -2.44 5.66
N HIS A 70 13.40 -3.51 5.59
CA HIS A 70 13.53 -4.28 4.35
C HIS A 70 12.28 -5.11 4.00
N PHE A 71 11.59 -5.68 5.00
CA PHE A 71 10.30 -6.34 4.81
C PHE A 71 9.21 -5.32 4.45
N ALA A 72 9.18 -4.19 5.16
CA ALA A 72 8.27 -3.08 4.86
C ALA A 72 8.40 -2.61 3.39
N ALA A 73 9.63 -2.45 2.87
CA ALA A 73 9.86 -2.04 1.49
C ALA A 73 9.35 -3.07 0.46
N ALA A 74 9.57 -4.36 0.69
CA ALA A 74 9.07 -5.42 -0.18
C ALA A 74 7.54 -5.52 -0.12
N GLY A 75 6.96 -5.52 1.08
CA GLY A 75 5.51 -5.51 1.29
C GLY A 75 4.83 -4.30 0.67
N HIS A 76 5.44 -3.11 0.81
CA HIS A 76 4.97 -1.88 0.18
C HIS A 76 4.96 -1.97 -1.35
N ALA A 77 5.96 -2.58 -1.97
CA ALA A 77 6.01 -2.75 -3.42
C ALA A 77 4.86 -3.65 -3.90
N THR A 78 4.69 -4.81 -3.26
CA THR A 78 3.64 -5.78 -3.60
C THR A 78 2.23 -5.25 -3.32
N ALA A 79 1.99 -4.65 -2.15
CA ALA A 79 0.67 -4.08 -1.79
C ALA A 79 0.23 -2.99 -2.77
N LYS A 80 1.15 -2.11 -3.14
CA LYS A 80 0.90 -1.06 -4.13
C LYS A 80 0.60 -1.62 -5.52
N ALA A 81 1.32 -2.66 -5.94
CA ALA A 81 1.09 -3.32 -7.22
C ALA A 81 -0.27 -4.04 -7.26
N ILE A 82 -0.63 -4.76 -6.20
CA ILE A 82 -1.96 -5.40 -6.05
C ILE A 82 -3.07 -4.35 -6.10
N PHE A 83 -2.90 -3.22 -5.39
CA PHE A 83 -3.89 -2.15 -5.37
C PHE A 83 -4.02 -1.45 -6.72
N LEU A 84 -2.95 -0.83 -7.23
CA LEU A 84 -2.95 -0.06 -8.48
C LEU A 84 -3.19 -0.94 -9.71
N GLY A 85 -2.81 -2.21 -9.64
CA GLY A 85 -3.14 -3.23 -10.64
C GLY A 85 -4.62 -3.62 -10.66
N GLY A 86 -5.44 -3.12 -9.71
CA GLY A 86 -6.87 -3.39 -9.61
C GLY A 86 -7.21 -4.81 -9.15
N VAL A 87 -6.27 -5.54 -8.54
CA VAL A 87 -6.49 -6.92 -8.08
C VAL A 87 -7.57 -6.95 -7.00
N THR A 88 -7.52 -6.04 -6.01
CA THR A 88 -8.56 -5.94 -4.97
C THR A 88 -9.93 -5.56 -5.52
N ARG A 89 -9.99 -4.93 -6.71
CA ARG A 89 -11.24 -4.64 -7.40
C ARG A 89 -11.78 -5.86 -8.15
N ARG A 90 -10.92 -6.64 -8.81
CA ARG A 90 -11.32 -7.85 -9.55
C ARG A 90 -11.64 -9.03 -8.61
N PHE A 91 -10.93 -9.13 -7.50
CA PHE A 91 -11.03 -10.20 -6.50
C PHE A 91 -11.32 -9.63 -5.11
N SER A 92 -12.45 -8.91 -4.97
CA SER A 92 -12.84 -8.23 -3.73
C SER A 92 -13.10 -9.16 -2.53
N GLU A 93 -13.23 -10.45 -2.79
CA GLU A 93 -13.39 -11.49 -1.76
C GLU A 93 -12.07 -11.86 -1.08
N LEU A 94 -10.93 -11.62 -1.73
CA LEU A 94 -9.63 -11.98 -1.19
C LEU A 94 -9.20 -11.10 -0.01
N ARG A 95 -8.45 -11.71 0.90
CA ARG A 95 -7.70 -11.02 1.96
C ARG A 95 -6.21 -11.30 1.76
N PHE A 96 -5.39 -10.26 1.87
CA PHE A 96 -3.95 -10.33 1.63
C PHE A 96 -3.21 -9.95 2.90
N ALA A 97 -2.13 -10.66 3.23
CA ALA A 97 -1.26 -10.29 4.36
C ALA A 97 0.17 -10.00 3.92
N PHE A 98 0.78 -8.98 4.53
CA PHE A 98 2.17 -8.59 4.32
C PHE A 98 2.91 -8.71 5.65
N LEU A 99 3.86 -9.62 5.74
CA LEU A 99 4.44 -10.08 7.02
C LEU A 99 5.73 -9.34 7.37
N GLU A 100 5.99 -9.19 8.68
CA GLU A 100 7.23 -8.65 9.29
C GLU A 100 7.61 -7.21 8.88
N GLY A 101 6.68 -6.47 8.28
CA GLY A 101 6.89 -5.07 7.93
C GLY A 101 6.36 -4.08 8.97
N GLY A 102 5.56 -4.54 9.93
CA GLY A 102 4.73 -3.67 10.78
C GLY A 102 3.62 -2.97 9.98
N VAL A 103 2.83 -2.14 10.65
CA VAL A 103 1.67 -1.44 10.04
C VAL A 103 1.93 0.04 9.73
N GLY A 104 3.03 0.60 10.22
CA GLY A 104 3.34 2.03 10.05
C GLY A 104 3.46 2.44 8.57
N TRP A 105 4.20 1.68 7.76
CA TRP A 105 4.32 1.93 6.31
C TRP A 105 2.99 1.78 5.58
N ALA A 106 2.11 0.91 6.08
CA ALA A 106 0.80 0.66 5.48
C ALA A 106 -0.18 1.81 5.72
N CYS A 107 -0.11 2.43 6.90
CA CYS A 107 -0.87 3.66 7.20
C CYS A 107 -0.42 4.80 6.30
N GLN A 108 0.90 4.95 6.12
CA GLN A 108 1.47 5.96 5.22
C GLN A 108 1.03 5.70 3.77
N LEU A 109 1.20 4.47 3.27
CA LEU A 109 0.79 4.10 1.91
C LEU A 109 -0.70 4.36 1.67
N PHE A 110 -1.56 4.14 2.67
CA PHE A 110 -2.99 4.42 2.54
C PHE A 110 -3.25 5.91 2.29
N GLY A 111 -2.63 6.79 3.07
CA GLY A 111 -2.67 8.23 2.85
C GLY A 111 -2.08 8.63 1.50
N ASP A 112 -0.89 8.13 1.19
CA ASP A 112 -0.17 8.42 -0.05
C ASP A 112 -1.02 8.09 -1.28
N LEU A 113 -1.66 6.90 -1.33
CA LEU A 113 -2.50 6.52 -2.47
C LEU A 113 -3.69 7.47 -2.66
N ILE A 114 -4.32 7.92 -1.59
CA ILE A 114 -5.47 8.83 -1.64
C ILE A 114 -5.02 10.21 -2.14
N GLU A 115 -3.98 10.78 -1.54
CA GLU A 115 -3.45 12.10 -1.90
C GLU A 115 -2.93 12.13 -3.34
N HIS A 116 -2.37 11.02 -3.83
CA HIS A 116 -1.95 10.89 -5.22
C HIS A 116 -3.14 10.71 -6.16
N TRP A 117 -4.20 9.99 -5.77
CA TRP A 117 -5.42 9.89 -6.57
C TRP A 117 -6.07 11.26 -6.81
N GLU A 118 -6.05 12.16 -5.82
CA GLU A 118 -6.53 13.55 -5.96
C GLU A 118 -5.74 14.38 -6.99
N ARG A 119 -4.58 13.88 -7.45
CA ARG A 119 -3.67 14.54 -8.40
C ARG A 119 -3.52 13.79 -9.71
N ARG A 120 -3.68 12.46 -9.68
CA ARG A 120 -3.36 11.53 -10.79
C ARG A 120 -4.56 10.67 -11.22
N GLY A 121 -5.69 10.77 -10.53
CA GLY A 121 -6.95 10.16 -10.95
C GLY A 121 -7.62 10.92 -12.09
N ALA A 122 -8.54 10.28 -12.81
CA ALA A 122 -9.24 10.88 -13.95
C ALA A 122 -9.83 12.30 -13.69
N PRO A 123 -10.53 12.57 -12.56
CA PRO A 123 -11.04 13.91 -12.29
C PRO A 123 -9.94 14.97 -12.16
N ALA A 124 -8.80 14.60 -11.57
CA ALA A 124 -7.66 15.49 -11.38
C ALA A 124 -6.95 15.77 -12.72
N LEU A 125 -6.73 14.73 -13.53
CA LEU A 125 -6.14 14.88 -14.87
C LEU A 125 -7.01 15.74 -15.78
N GLU A 126 -8.34 15.56 -15.72
CA GLU A 126 -9.28 16.41 -16.45
C GLU A 126 -9.19 17.88 -16.01
N ARG A 127 -8.95 18.15 -14.72
CA ARG A 127 -8.73 19.52 -14.23
C ARG A 127 -7.39 20.10 -14.66
N MET A 128 -6.37 19.25 -14.78
CA MET A 128 -4.98 19.62 -15.09
C MET A 128 -4.67 19.66 -16.59
N LYS A 129 -5.68 19.46 -17.44
CA LYS A 129 -5.60 19.62 -18.89
C LYS A 129 -4.95 20.96 -19.27
N PRO A 130 -3.82 20.98 -20.00
CA PRO A 130 -3.09 22.20 -20.35
C PRO A 130 -3.98 23.28 -20.98
N GLU A 131 -4.94 22.89 -21.80
CA GLU A 131 -5.92 23.76 -22.47
C GLU A 131 -6.85 24.53 -21.53
N LYS A 132 -6.98 24.10 -20.26
CA LYS A 132 -7.78 24.79 -19.25
C LYS A 132 -7.02 25.91 -18.53
N LEU A 133 -5.74 26.11 -18.82
CA LEU A 133 -4.95 27.18 -18.22
C LEU A 133 -5.52 28.56 -18.60
N ASP A 134 -5.88 29.37 -17.59
CA ASP A 134 -6.21 30.78 -17.80
C ASP A 134 -4.93 31.59 -18.07
N ARG A 135 -4.56 31.62 -19.36
CA ARG A 135 -3.37 32.33 -19.84
C ARG A 135 -3.43 33.84 -19.59
N LYS A 136 -4.64 34.43 -19.57
CA LYS A 136 -4.81 35.87 -19.31
C LYS A 136 -4.56 36.18 -17.85
N LEU A 137 -5.12 35.38 -16.94
CA LEU A 137 -4.87 35.50 -15.52
C LEU A 137 -3.38 35.29 -15.21
N LEU A 138 -2.76 34.26 -15.78
CA LEU A 138 -1.32 34.00 -15.64
C LEU A 138 -0.49 35.23 -16.03
N MET A 139 -0.71 35.76 -17.24
CA MET A 139 -0.01 36.97 -17.71
C MET A 139 -0.22 38.15 -16.74
N SER A 140 -1.45 38.38 -16.29
CA SER A 140 -1.75 39.49 -15.38
C SER A 140 -1.01 39.37 -14.04
N MET A 141 -0.80 38.15 -13.53
CA MET A 141 -0.05 37.92 -12.30
C MET A 141 1.44 38.13 -12.52
N VAL A 142 1.99 37.63 -13.64
CA VAL A 142 3.39 37.82 -14.01
C VAL A 142 3.73 39.31 -14.12
N GLU A 143 2.88 40.10 -14.78
CA GLU A 143 3.05 41.55 -14.91
C GLU A 143 2.87 42.29 -13.57
N LYS A 144 1.90 41.88 -12.75
CA LYS A 144 1.65 42.47 -11.42
C LYS A 144 2.85 42.30 -10.50
N TYR A 145 3.50 41.14 -10.53
CA TYR A 145 4.64 40.83 -9.67
C TYR A 145 6.01 41.11 -10.31
N ARG A 146 6.04 41.73 -11.50
CA ARG A 146 7.26 42.22 -12.18
C ARG A 146 8.26 41.13 -12.56
N TYR A 147 7.77 39.97 -13.02
CA TYR A 147 8.61 38.93 -13.61
C TYR A 147 8.81 39.19 -15.12
N ASP A 148 9.62 40.20 -15.45
CA ASP A 148 9.72 40.73 -16.81
C ASP A 148 10.26 39.72 -17.84
N ASP A 149 11.21 38.87 -17.43
CA ASP A 149 11.77 37.78 -18.23
C ASP A 149 10.71 36.70 -18.55
N ILE A 150 9.89 36.34 -17.56
CA ILE A 150 8.76 35.42 -17.74
C ILE A 150 7.69 36.05 -18.63
N ALA A 151 7.41 37.34 -18.49
CA ALA A 151 6.44 38.05 -19.32
C ALA A 151 6.86 38.04 -20.80
N GLU A 152 8.14 38.29 -21.08
CA GLU A 152 8.70 38.21 -22.43
C GLU A 152 8.56 36.80 -23.01
N ALA A 153 8.95 35.77 -22.24
CA ALA A 153 8.84 34.38 -22.67
C ALA A 153 7.39 33.96 -22.94
N LEU A 154 6.44 34.37 -22.08
CA LEU A 154 5.02 34.09 -22.29
C LEU A 154 4.48 34.81 -23.52
N ARG A 155 4.82 36.09 -23.75
CA ARG A 155 4.40 36.80 -24.98
C ARG A 155 4.92 36.14 -26.25
N ALA A 156 6.16 35.66 -26.24
CA ALA A 156 6.75 34.92 -27.35
C ALA A 156 6.03 33.59 -27.64
N ARG A 157 5.27 33.07 -26.68
CA ARG A 157 4.57 31.77 -26.73
C ARG A 157 3.04 31.92 -26.66
N ASP A 158 2.48 33.07 -27.01
CA ASP A 158 1.02 33.33 -26.90
C ASP A 158 0.46 33.02 -25.49
N GLY A 159 1.18 33.38 -24.44
CA GLY A 159 0.80 33.11 -23.05
C GLY A 159 0.96 31.66 -22.59
N TRP A 160 1.56 30.79 -23.41
CA TRP A 160 1.85 29.41 -23.02
C TRP A 160 3.17 29.27 -22.26
N PRO A 161 3.18 28.65 -21.07
CA PRO A 161 4.43 28.39 -20.36
C PRO A 161 5.35 27.42 -21.11
N ALA A 162 4.79 26.31 -21.61
CA ALA A 162 5.54 25.25 -22.27
C ALA A 162 4.65 24.57 -23.34
N PRO A 163 4.57 25.14 -24.56
CA PRO A 163 3.72 24.60 -25.62
C PRO A 163 4.17 23.20 -26.09
N ASP A 164 5.49 22.96 -26.13
CA ASP A 164 6.06 21.71 -26.64
C ASP A 164 5.88 20.51 -25.69
N THR A 165 5.38 20.75 -24.47
CA THR A 165 5.23 19.70 -23.44
C THR A 165 3.79 19.28 -23.21
N GLN A 166 2.82 19.88 -23.92
CA GLN A 166 1.38 19.66 -23.66
C GLN A 166 0.95 18.22 -23.91
N ASP A 167 1.57 17.56 -24.89
CA ASP A 167 1.23 16.20 -25.32
C ASP A 167 2.25 15.14 -24.87
N LEU A 168 3.15 15.47 -23.93
CA LEU A 168 4.17 14.55 -23.41
C LEU A 168 3.58 13.54 -22.42
N THR A 169 2.73 12.66 -22.94
CA THR A 169 2.07 11.58 -22.20
C THR A 169 2.88 10.27 -22.19
N GLY A 170 3.99 10.23 -22.94
CA GLY A 170 4.76 9.00 -23.15
C GLY A 170 4.02 7.97 -24.01
N ASN A 171 3.14 8.41 -24.92
CA ASN A 171 2.28 7.57 -25.76
C ASN A 171 1.35 6.64 -24.97
N ARG A 172 0.99 7.01 -23.73
CA ARG A 172 0.03 6.25 -22.92
C ARG A 172 -1.40 6.63 -23.33
N ALA A 173 -2.21 5.62 -23.65
CA ALA A 173 -3.62 5.81 -23.93
C ALA A 173 -4.44 6.07 -22.65
N GLU A 174 -4.09 5.38 -21.57
CA GLU A 174 -4.66 5.59 -20.24
C GLU A 174 -3.67 6.37 -19.37
N LEU A 175 -4.08 7.56 -18.93
CA LEU A 175 -3.27 8.46 -18.10
C LEU A 175 -3.63 8.38 -16.63
N ASP A 176 -4.84 7.90 -16.31
CA ASP A 176 -5.26 7.67 -14.93
C ASP A 176 -4.49 6.48 -14.35
N ASP A 177 -3.54 6.78 -13.46
CA ASP A 177 -2.71 5.76 -12.81
C ASP A 177 -3.54 4.82 -11.90
N PHE A 178 -4.79 5.18 -11.59
CA PHE A 178 -5.74 4.42 -10.77
C PHE A 178 -6.90 3.82 -11.58
N ALA A 179 -6.84 3.85 -12.92
CA ALA A 179 -7.94 3.40 -13.79
C ALA A 179 -8.44 1.98 -13.45
N ALA A 180 -7.53 1.07 -13.10
CA ALA A 180 -7.87 -0.31 -12.75
C ALA A 180 -8.64 -0.43 -11.42
N CYS A 181 -8.45 0.52 -10.50
CA CYS A 181 -9.15 0.55 -9.21
C CYS A 181 -10.62 0.96 -9.36
N LYS A 182 -10.96 1.76 -10.38
CA LYS A 182 -12.32 2.27 -10.63
C LYS A 182 -12.92 2.93 -9.37
N ILE A 183 -12.19 3.87 -8.79
CA ILE A 183 -12.59 4.57 -7.55
C ILE A 183 -13.60 5.68 -7.91
N THR A 184 -14.73 5.69 -7.21
CA THR A 184 -15.85 6.62 -7.45
C THR A 184 -16.35 7.28 -6.17
N LYS A 185 -16.09 6.70 -5.00
CA LYS A 185 -16.56 7.18 -3.69
C LYS A 185 -15.57 6.85 -2.58
N LYS A 186 -15.67 7.54 -1.44
CA LYS A 186 -14.83 7.30 -0.25
C LYS A 186 -14.82 5.82 0.18
N GLN A 187 -15.98 5.17 0.12
CA GLN A 187 -16.14 3.76 0.49
C GLN A 187 -15.24 2.81 -0.32
N ASP A 188 -14.92 3.15 -1.57
CA ASP A 188 -14.02 2.31 -2.38
C ASP A 188 -12.63 2.19 -1.74
N TRP A 189 -12.14 3.20 -1.02
CA TRP A 189 -10.85 3.13 -0.31
C TRP A 189 -10.88 2.14 0.85
N ILE A 190 -12.01 2.08 1.55
CA ILE A 190 -12.20 1.11 2.63
C ILE A 190 -12.29 -0.29 2.03
N ASP A 191 -13.09 -0.47 0.98
CA ASP A 191 -13.33 -1.77 0.35
C ASP A 191 -12.10 -2.33 -0.36
N LEU A 192 -11.28 -1.48 -0.99
CA LEU A 192 -10.15 -1.90 -1.81
C LEU A 192 -8.82 -1.95 -1.05
N TYR A 193 -8.69 -1.29 0.12
CA TYR A 193 -7.46 -1.23 0.91
C TYR A 193 -7.65 -1.67 2.36
N ALA A 194 -8.44 -0.92 3.15
CA ALA A 194 -8.52 -1.13 4.61
C ALA A 194 -9.21 -2.45 4.98
N ASN A 195 -10.15 -2.92 4.15
CA ASN A 195 -10.81 -4.22 4.31
C ASN A 195 -9.86 -5.39 3.96
N PRO A 196 -9.28 -5.46 2.74
CA PRO A 196 -8.57 -6.64 2.29
C PRO A 196 -7.12 -6.79 2.77
N PHE A 197 -6.44 -5.71 3.19
CA PHE A 197 -5.01 -5.78 3.53
C PHE A 197 -4.75 -5.95 5.03
N TYR A 198 -3.86 -6.88 5.36
CA TYR A 198 -3.44 -7.28 6.70
C TYR A 198 -1.92 -7.13 6.83
N PHE A 199 -1.47 -6.70 8.00
CA PHE A 199 -0.08 -6.30 8.20
C PHE A 199 0.46 -7.01 9.44
N GLY A 200 1.43 -7.90 9.23
CA GLY A 200 2.10 -8.64 10.29
C GLY A 200 3.01 -7.71 11.08
N CYS A 201 2.75 -7.63 12.37
CA CYS A 201 3.52 -6.79 13.27
C CYS A 201 4.09 -7.57 14.44
N GLU A 202 5.32 -7.22 14.78
CA GLU A 202 6.00 -7.65 16.00
C GLU A 202 5.30 -7.07 17.24
N ALA A 203 5.57 -7.71 18.38
CA ALA A 203 4.91 -7.45 19.65
C ALA A 203 5.12 -6.02 20.17
N ASP A 204 6.38 -5.60 20.25
CA ASP A 204 6.83 -4.37 20.92
C ASP A 204 6.86 -3.14 19.99
N ASP A 205 6.48 -3.30 18.71
CA ASP A 205 6.43 -2.19 17.75
C ASP A 205 5.36 -1.16 18.16
N ARG A 206 5.84 0.00 18.61
CA ARG A 206 4.99 1.14 18.98
C ARG A 206 4.16 1.67 17.80
N MET A 207 4.60 1.44 16.56
CA MET A 207 3.86 1.85 15.37
C MET A 207 2.58 1.04 15.14
N ASN A 208 2.37 -0.06 15.88
CA ASN A 208 1.09 -0.77 15.91
C ASN A 208 -0.08 0.14 16.29
N ALA A 209 0.16 1.16 17.12
CA ALA A 209 -0.86 2.14 17.47
C ALA A 209 -1.38 2.95 16.26
N SER A 210 -0.56 3.11 15.21
CA SER A 210 -0.97 3.84 14.00
C SER A 210 -2.11 3.16 13.25
N ALA A 211 -2.25 1.83 13.33
CA ALA A 211 -3.38 1.11 12.72
C ALA A 211 -4.74 1.56 13.29
N PHE A 212 -4.77 1.98 14.55
CA PHE A 212 -5.97 2.36 15.29
C PHE A 212 -6.10 3.87 15.51
N GLY A 213 -5.09 4.63 15.06
CA GLY A 213 -5.00 6.07 15.25
C GLY A 213 -5.95 6.87 14.36
N LYS A 214 -6.27 8.10 14.81
CA LYS A 214 -7.14 9.04 14.09
C LYS A 214 -6.50 9.65 12.83
N GLY A 215 -5.22 9.39 12.59
CA GLY A 215 -4.49 9.90 11.42
C GLY A 215 -4.83 9.17 10.13
N ASN A 216 -5.44 7.98 10.21
CA ASN A 216 -5.81 7.22 9.02
C ASN A 216 -7.00 7.90 8.30
N PRO A 217 -6.91 8.08 6.97
CA PRO A 217 -8.00 8.62 6.16
C PRO A 217 -9.34 7.95 6.44
N PHE A 218 -10.41 8.76 6.42
CA PHE A 218 -11.79 8.33 6.67
C PHE A 218 -12.04 7.73 8.07
N GLY A 219 -11.09 7.87 9.01
CA GLY A 219 -11.17 7.25 10.32
C GLY A 219 -10.97 5.73 10.28
N ALA A 220 -10.35 5.23 9.21
CA ALA A 220 -10.18 3.80 9.00
C ALA A 220 -9.25 3.17 10.05
N LYS A 221 -9.65 2.00 10.56
CA LYS A 221 -8.76 1.13 11.33
C LYS A 221 -8.15 0.10 10.39
N LEU A 222 -6.82 0.02 10.32
CA LEU A 222 -6.13 -0.97 9.49
C LEU A 222 -5.96 -2.30 10.24
N ASN A 223 -5.86 -3.40 9.48
CA ASN A 223 -5.69 -4.73 10.06
C ASN A 223 -4.24 -5.00 10.49
N ALA A 224 -3.80 -4.43 11.60
CA ALA A 224 -2.62 -4.96 12.28
C ALA A 224 -2.93 -6.37 12.81
N ILE A 225 -2.05 -7.34 12.54
CA ILE A 225 -2.11 -8.69 13.11
C ILE A 225 -0.84 -8.96 13.89
N PHE A 226 -1.01 -9.44 15.13
CA PHE A 226 0.10 -9.88 15.95
C PHE A 226 0.81 -11.07 15.29
N SER A 227 2.12 -10.97 15.16
CA SER A 227 3.01 -12.04 14.72
C SER A 227 4.26 -12.02 15.60
N SER A 228 4.58 -13.17 16.20
CA SER A 228 5.67 -13.26 17.16
C SER A 228 7.02 -13.64 16.55
N ASP A 229 7.06 -14.02 15.26
CA ASP A 229 8.23 -14.54 14.55
C ASP A 229 9.17 -15.42 15.43
N ILE A 230 8.59 -16.41 16.11
CA ILE A 230 9.32 -17.21 17.11
C ILE A 230 10.48 -17.94 16.45
N GLY A 231 11.68 -17.74 17.01
CA GLY A 231 12.93 -18.25 16.45
C GLY A 231 13.79 -17.16 15.80
N HIS A 232 13.27 -15.93 15.70
CA HIS A 232 14.03 -14.76 15.30
C HIS A 232 14.94 -14.22 16.44
N PHE A 233 15.88 -13.34 16.12
CA PHE A 233 16.95 -12.93 17.04
C PHE A 233 16.47 -12.02 18.18
N ASP A 234 15.31 -11.38 18.02
CA ASP A 234 14.65 -10.51 18.98
C ASP A 234 13.69 -11.27 19.90
N VAL A 235 13.25 -12.48 19.52
CA VAL A 235 12.39 -13.34 20.34
C VAL A 235 13.20 -14.45 21.00
N ILE A 236 13.90 -14.08 22.08
CA ILE A 236 14.75 -14.99 22.86
C ILE A 236 13.96 -15.89 23.83
N ASP A 237 12.77 -15.48 24.25
CA ASP A 237 11.86 -16.24 25.11
C ASP A 237 10.44 -16.21 24.52
N PHE A 238 9.85 -17.38 24.29
CA PHE A 238 8.52 -17.49 23.70
C PHE A 238 7.39 -16.89 24.57
N ARG A 239 7.68 -16.60 25.85
CA ARG A 239 6.70 -16.08 26.81
C ARG A 239 6.54 -14.56 26.74
N ASP A 240 7.51 -13.85 26.18
CA ASP A 240 7.61 -12.39 26.24
C ASP A 240 6.74 -11.66 25.21
N PRO A 241 6.57 -12.15 23.95
CA PRO A 241 5.89 -11.36 22.92
C PRO A 241 4.45 -10.92 23.26
N LEU A 242 3.63 -11.77 23.89
CA LEU A 242 2.26 -11.39 24.19
C LEU A 242 2.17 -10.35 25.34
N PRO A 243 2.88 -10.52 26.48
CA PRO A 243 3.05 -9.46 27.47
C PRO A 243 3.57 -8.15 26.89
N GLU A 244 4.61 -8.18 26.04
CA GLU A 244 5.20 -6.99 25.43
C GLU A 244 4.20 -6.24 24.53
N ALA A 245 3.40 -6.99 23.76
CA ALA A 245 2.33 -6.41 22.97
C ALA A 245 1.28 -5.68 23.83
N HIS A 246 1.00 -6.19 25.04
CA HIS A 246 0.05 -5.58 25.97
C HIS A 246 0.55 -4.24 26.53
N GLU A 247 1.85 -3.98 26.53
CA GLU A 247 2.40 -2.70 26.99
C GLU A 247 1.87 -1.49 26.20
N LEU A 248 1.40 -1.69 24.96
CA LEU A 248 0.74 -0.64 24.18
C LEU A 248 -0.56 -0.15 24.86
N VAL A 249 -1.28 -1.05 25.53
CA VAL A 249 -2.47 -0.74 26.33
C VAL A 249 -2.05 -0.04 27.62
N GLU A 250 -1.07 -0.58 28.33
CA GLU A 250 -0.58 -0.03 29.60
C GLU A 250 -0.03 1.40 29.45
N LYS A 251 0.58 1.69 28.29
CA LYS A 251 1.09 3.02 27.92
C LYS A 251 0.00 3.93 27.33
N GLY A 252 -1.24 3.47 27.21
CA GLY A 252 -2.38 4.23 26.69
C GLY A 252 -2.29 4.58 25.20
N LEU A 253 -1.54 3.79 24.42
CA LEU A 253 -1.38 4.02 22.98
C LEU A 253 -2.52 3.41 22.16
N ILE A 254 -3.09 2.30 22.64
CA ILE A 254 -4.26 1.63 22.06
C ILE A 254 -5.24 1.27 23.19
N THR A 255 -6.50 1.03 22.82
CA THR A 255 -7.53 0.55 23.77
C THR A 255 -7.52 -0.97 23.92
N ASP A 256 -8.21 -1.50 24.93
CA ASP A 256 -8.41 -2.96 25.09
C ASP A 256 -9.10 -3.58 23.86
N ASP A 257 -10.04 -2.87 23.24
CA ASP A 257 -10.73 -3.31 22.03
C ASP A 257 -9.78 -3.37 20.82
N ASP A 258 -8.89 -2.38 20.69
CA ASP A 258 -7.85 -2.37 19.65
C ASP A 258 -6.86 -3.51 19.86
N PHE A 259 -6.45 -3.75 21.11
CA PHE A 259 -5.57 -4.87 21.45
C PHE A 259 -6.22 -6.21 21.11
N ARG A 260 -7.50 -6.40 21.45
CA ARG A 260 -8.27 -7.59 21.05
C ARG A 260 -8.31 -7.76 19.53
N ASP A 261 -8.50 -6.69 18.78
CA ASP A 261 -8.47 -6.75 17.32
C ASP A 261 -7.07 -7.12 16.80
N PHE A 262 -6.01 -6.54 17.38
CA PHE A 262 -4.61 -6.80 17.04
C PHE A 262 -4.17 -8.25 17.29
N VAL A 263 -4.41 -8.79 18.49
CA VAL A 263 -3.89 -10.11 18.88
C VAL A 263 -4.80 -11.28 18.50
N PHE A 264 -6.04 -11.01 18.10
CA PHE A 264 -7.01 -12.07 17.83
C PHE A 264 -7.91 -11.80 16.63
N ALA A 265 -8.75 -10.76 16.68
CA ALA A 265 -9.89 -10.69 15.78
C ALA A 265 -9.50 -10.39 14.32
N ASN A 266 -8.42 -9.63 14.07
CA ASN A 266 -7.93 -9.41 12.71
C ASN A 266 -7.38 -10.69 12.10
N SER A 267 -6.61 -11.49 12.84
CA SER A 267 -6.16 -12.81 12.38
C SER A 267 -7.34 -13.75 12.09
N VAL A 268 -8.39 -13.72 12.94
CA VAL A 268 -9.63 -14.46 12.66
C VAL A 268 -10.30 -13.98 11.38
N ARG A 269 -10.38 -12.66 11.14
CA ARG A 269 -10.98 -12.11 9.92
C ARG A 269 -10.17 -12.45 8.68
N LEU A 270 -8.84 -12.45 8.74
CA LEU A 270 -7.97 -12.82 7.61
C LEU A 270 -8.31 -14.21 7.10
N TRP A 271 -8.24 -15.21 7.98
CA TRP A 271 -8.43 -16.62 7.60
C TRP A 271 -9.91 -17.00 7.46
N GLY A 272 -10.75 -16.51 8.38
CA GLY A 272 -12.16 -16.86 8.48
C GLY A 272 -13.04 -16.18 7.43
N THR A 273 -12.67 -15.01 6.92
CA THR A 273 -13.40 -14.42 5.77
C THR A 273 -13.15 -15.22 4.51
N GLN A 274 -11.91 -15.70 4.34
CA GLN A 274 -11.53 -16.48 3.18
C GLN A 274 -12.08 -17.92 3.24
N ASN A 275 -12.07 -18.53 4.42
CA ASN A 275 -12.66 -19.85 4.67
C ASN A 275 -13.42 -19.82 6.00
N PRO A 276 -14.76 -19.73 6.00
CA PRO A 276 -15.57 -19.67 7.23
C PRO A 276 -15.39 -20.86 8.18
N ARG A 277 -14.88 -21.99 7.69
CA ARG A 277 -14.65 -23.21 8.48
C ARG A 277 -13.22 -23.32 9.02
N PHE A 278 -12.36 -22.33 8.78
CA PHE A 278 -10.92 -22.40 9.11
C PHE A 278 -10.64 -22.75 10.58
N PHE A 279 -11.47 -22.26 11.50
CA PHE A 279 -11.30 -22.48 12.95
C PHE A 279 -12.14 -23.64 13.51
N GLU A 280 -12.89 -24.37 12.69
CA GLU A 280 -13.68 -25.51 13.16
C GLU A 280 -12.79 -26.58 13.82
N GLY A 281 -13.25 -27.15 14.93
CA GLY A 281 -12.50 -28.15 15.70
C GLY A 281 -11.33 -27.59 16.53
N THR A 282 -11.04 -26.29 16.45
CA THR A 282 -10.02 -25.65 17.31
C THR A 282 -10.60 -25.22 18.66
N ARG A 283 -9.72 -24.93 19.64
CA ARG A 283 -10.14 -24.40 20.96
C ARG A 283 -10.79 -23.02 20.90
N VAL A 284 -10.58 -22.28 19.81
CA VAL A 284 -11.09 -20.91 19.62
C VAL A 284 -12.27 -20.85 18.66
N ALA A 285 -12.84 -22.00 18.26
CA ALA A 285 -13.88 -22.06 17.23
C ALA A 285 -15.10 -21.19 17.56
N LYS A 286 -15.53 -21.19 18.82
CA LYS A 286 -16.68 -20.41 19.29
C LYS A 286 -16.41 -18.92 19.23
N GLU A 287 -15.26 -18.49 19.73
CA GLU A 287 -14.82 -17.10 19.77
C GLU A 287 -14.59 -16.57 18.35
N ALA A 288 -13.98 -17.38 17.49
CA ALA A 288 -13.75 -17.04 16.09
C ALA A 288 -15.07 -16.86 15.33
N ALA A 289 -16.03 -17.79 15.49
CA ALA A 289 -17.37 -17.65 14.92
C ALA A 289 -18.07 -16.37 15.42
N ALA A 290 -17.90 -15.99 16.69
CA ALA A 290 -18.44 -14.75 17.22
C ALA A 290 -17.81 -13.49 16.59
N VAL A 291 -16.53 -13.53 16.20
CA VAL A 291 -15.89 -12.44 15.42
C VAL A 291 -16.50 -12.35 14.02
N LEU A 292 -16.61 -13.48 13.32
CA LEU A 292 -17.04 -13.51 11.91
C LEU A 292 -18.52 -13.15 11.74
N ASN A 293 -19.36 -13.41 12.76
CA ASN A 293 -20.78 -13.00 12.77
C ASN A 293 -21.00 -11.51 13.03
N ARG A 294 -19.94 -10.74 13.36
CA ARG A 294 -20.02 -9.29 13.53
C ARG A 294 -19.41 -8.60 12.31
N PRO A 295 -20.12 -7.66 11.67
CA PRO A 295 -19.54 -6.89 10.59
C PRO A 295 -18.32 -6.11 11.11
N ALA A 296 -17.20 -6.18 10.39
CA ALA A 296 -16.04 -5.36 10.70
C ALA A 296 -16.37 -3.92 10.29
N ILE A 297 -16.61 -3.05 11.27
CA ILE A 297 -16.78 -1.62 11.02
C ILE A 297 -15.38 -1.02 10.88
N LYS A 298 -14.95 -0.76 9.65
CA LYS A 298 -13.69 -0.08 9.35
C LYS A 298 -13.84 1.37 8.88
N ALA A 299 -15.03 1.90 9.12
CA ALA A 299 -15.51 3.25 8.86
C ALA A 299 -15.22 3.79 7.44
N ALA A 300 -16.26 3.79 6.61
CA ALA A 300 -16.82 5.05 6.12
C ALA A 300 -18.36 4.95 5.97
N ALA A 301 -19.06 5.94 6.53
CA ALA A 301 -20.28 6.61 6.07
C ALA A 301 -20.54 7.75 7.09
N ASP A 302 -20.64 9.05 6.77
CA ASP A 302 -20.90 9.81 5.51
C ASP A 302 -19.67 10.34 4.70
#